data_AF-A0A2J8IE67-F1
#
_entry.id   AF-A0A2J8IE67-F1
#
_cell.length_a   1.000
_cell.length_b   1.000
_cell.length_c   1.000
_cell.angle_alpha   90.00
_cell.angle_beta   90.00
_cell.angle_gamma   90.00
#
_symmetry.space_group_name_H-M   'P 1'
#
loop_
_entity.id
_entity.type
_entity.pdbx_description
1 polymer ?
#
loop_
_entity_poly.entity_id
_entity_poly.type
_entity_poly.pdbx_seq_one_letter_code
_entity_poly.pdbx_strand_id
1 'polypeptide(L)'
;MAIWGADVQQLRQLGSKLQAGASEIETQKSTLTKVLSSTNWEGPDADKFRNEWSGTHTTMLTKVAEALKEAGDKAKRNAEEQDQASR
;
A
#
# COMPACT_ATOMS: atom_id res chain seq x y z
N MET A 1 -17.28 3.54 -32.46
CA MET A 1 -15.96 3.57 -31.79
C MET A 1 -16.14 4.20 -30.43
N ALA A 2 -16.11 3.40 -29.35
CA ALA A 2 -16.10 3.88 -27.98
C ALA A 2 -15.32 2.86 -27.13
N ILE A 3 -13.98 2.95 -27.18
CA ILE A 3 -13.07 2.15 -26.33
C ILE A 3 -12.65 2.97 -25.09
N TRP A 4 -12.84 4.28 -25.09
CA TRP A 4 -12.38 5.19 -24.04
C TRP A 4 -13.12 5.06 -22.70
N GLY A 5 -14.42 4.77 -22.69
CA GLY A 5 -15.20 4.66 -21.44
C GLY A 5 -14.83 3.44 -20.58
N ALA A 6 -14.39 2.35 -21.21
CA ALA A 6 -13.97 1.14 -20.50
C ALA A 6 -12.56 1.29 -19.88
N ASP A 7 -11.63 1.95 -20.57
CA ASP A 7 -10.25 2.17 -20.09
C ASP A 7 -10.21 3.14 -18.88
N VAL A 8 -10.92 4.27 -18.96
CA VAL A 8 -11.03 5.24 -17.84
C VAL A 8 -11.60 4.57 -16.58
N GLN A 9 -12.65 3.76 -16.70
CA GLN A 9 -13.22 3.05 -15.56
C GLN A 9 -12.25 1.99 -14.99
N GLN A 10 -11.53 1.27 -15.85
CA GLN A 10 -10.51 0.31 -15.43
C GLN A 10 -9.35 0.99 -14.70
N LEU A 11 -8.87 2.15 -15.16
CA LEU A 11 -7.82 2.92 -14.49
C LEU A 11 -8.27 3.43 -13.11
N ARG A 12 -9.52 3.92 -12.99
CA ARG A 12 -10.09 4.29 -11.68
C ARG A 12 -10.17 3.09 -10.74
N GLN A 13 -10.59 1.92 -11.25
CA GLN A 13 -10.66 0.70 -10.46
C GLN A 13 -9.27 0.24 -10.01
N LEU A 14 -8.29 0.25 -10.92
CA LEU A 14 -6.89 -0.07 -10.61
C LEU A 14 -6.36 0.86 -9.51
N GLY A 15 -6.53 2.17 -9.67
CA GLY A 15 -6.08 3.15 -8.70
C GLY A 15 -6.68 2.94 -7.30
N SER A 16 -7.98 2.67 -7.22
CA SER A 16 -8.65 2.35 -5.95
C SER A 16 -8.15 1.04 -5.32
N LYS A 17 -7.87 0.00 -6.12
CA LYS A 17 -7.31 -1.26 -5.62
C LYS A 17 -5.89 -1.09 -5.07
N LEU A 18 -5.05 -0.31 -5.75
CA LEU A 18 -3.68 -0.01 -5.30
C LEU A 18 -3.69 0.75 -3.96
N GLN A 19 -4.54 1.77 -3.84
CA GLN A 19 -4.70 2.50 -2.58
C GLN A 19 -5.23 1.60 -1.46
N ALA A 20 -6.21 0.73 -1.73
CA ALA A 20 -6.71 -0.24 -0.75
C ALA A 20 -5.61 -1.20 -0.28
N GLY A 21 -4.79 -1.72 -1.20
CA GLY A 21 -3.65 -2.57 -0.86
C GLY A 21 -2.61 -1.85 0.01
N ALA A 22 -2.35 -0.57 -0.25
CA ALA A 22 -1.47 0.23 0.61
C ALA A 22 -2.02 0.34 2.05
N SER A 23 -3.31 0.62 2.20
CA SER A 23 -3.97 0.69 3.52
C SER A 23 -3.97 -0.67 4.24
N GLU A 24 -4.12 -1.77 3.51
CA GLU A 24 -4.03 -3.11 4.08
C GLU A 24 -2.63 -3.40 4.62
N ILE A 25 -1.58 -3.05 3.87
CA ILE A 25 -0.18 -3.19 4.32
C ILE A 25 0.06 -2.37 5.60
N GLU A 26 -0.41 -1.12 5.66
CA GLU A 26 -0.29 -0.29 6.86
C GLU A 26 -1.01 -0.90 8.07
N THR A 27 -2.21 -1.44 7.84
CA THR A 27 -3.01 -2.14 8.87
C THR A 27 -2.31 -3.38 9.38
N GLN A 28 -1.75 -4.21 8.49
CA GLN A 28 -1.00 -5.40 8.86
C GLN A 28 0.29 -5.05 9.62
N LYS A 29 1.03 -4.04 9.16
CA LYS A 29 2.21 -3.52 9.85
C LYS A 29 1.88 -3.14 11.30
N SER A 30 0.80 -2.39 11.51
CA SER A 30 0.35 -1.97 12.84
C SER A 30 -0.07 -3.17 13.71
N THR A 31 -0.86 -4.08 13.14
CA THR A 31 -1.37 -5.27 13.81
C THR A 31 -0.23 -6.18 14.28
N LEU A 32 0.71 -6.50 13.39
CA LEU A 32 1.86 -7.35 13.69
C LEU A 32 2.79 -6.69 14.72
N THR A 33 2.99 -5.38 14.66
CA THR A 33 3.75 -4.63 15.67
C THR A 33 3.11 -4.76 17.05
N LYS A 34 1.78 -4.63 17.13
CA LYS A 34 1.03 -4.78 18.39
C LYS A 34 1.12 -6.22 18.92
N VAL A 35 0.94 -7.23 18.07
CA VAL A 35 1.10 -8.64 18.46
C VAL A 35 2.50 -8.88 19.00
N LEU A 36 3.54 -8.45 18.30
CA LEU A 36 4.93 -8.59 18.74
C LEU A 36 5.17 -7.94 20.12
N SER A 37 4.66 -6.72 20.35
CA SER A 37 4.78 -6.03 21.63
C SER A 37 4.04 -6.72 22.79
N SER A 38 3.04 -7.56 22.49
CA SER A 38 2.25 -8.28 23.50
C SER A 38 2.82 -9.66 23.86
N THR A 39 3.85 -10.12 23.15
CA THR A 39 4.46 -11.42 23.42
C THR A 39 5.29 -11.38 24.70
N ASN A 40 5.18 -12.43 25.54
CA ASN A 40 6.07 -12.63 26.69
C ASN A 40 7.36 -13.37 26.28
N TRP A 41 7.96 -12.95 25.17
CA TRP A 41 9.19 -13.52 24.62
C TRP A 41 10.36 -12.61 24.99
N GLU A 42 11.21 -13.07 25.89
CA GLU A 42 12.35 -12.32 26.44
C GLU A 42 13.69 -12.95 26.06
N GLY A 43 14.75 -12.15 26.14
CA GLY A 43 16.13 -12.57 25.89
C GLY A 43 16.71 -12.03 24.58
N PRO A 44 18.02 -12.29 24.33
CA PRO A 44 18.77 -11.64 23.26
C PRO A 44 18.19 -11.82 21.86
N ASP A 45 17.62 -13.00 21.56
CA ASP A 45 17.00 -13.28 20.27
C ASP A 45 15.71 -12.48 20.07
N ALA A 46 14.93 -12.30 21.15
CA ALA A 46 13.71 -11.51 21.12
C ALA A 46 14.04 -10.02 20.88
N ASP A 47 15.09 -9.51 21.50
CA ASP A 47 15.56 -8.14 21.30
C ASP A 47 16.08 -7.94 19.88
N LYS A 48 16.88 -8.89 19.37
CA LYS A 48 17.35 -8.87 17.97
C LYS A 48 16.18 -8.85 16.99
N PHE A 49 15.18 -9.70 17.19
CA PHE A 49 14.01 -9.76 16.33
C PHE A 49 13.19 -8.46 16.38
N ARG A 50 12.97 -7.88 17.57
CA ARG A 50 12.27 -6.60 17.72
C ARG A 50 12.99 -5.46 17.00
N ASN A 51 14.33 -5.41 17.11
CA ASN A 51 15.15 -4.43 16.40
C ASN A 51 15.06 -4.59 14.87
N GLU A 52 15.14 -5.83 14.37
CA GLU A 52 14.99 -6.11 12.93
C GLU A 52 13.59 -5.77 12.43
N TRP A 53 12.55 -6.09 13.22
CA TRP A 53 11.18 -5.71 12.93
C TRP A 53 11.01 -4.20 12.84
N SER A 54 11.38 -3.46 13.88
CA SER A 54 11.18 -2.01 13.96
C SER A 54 12.05 -1.22 12.98
N GLY A 55 13.19 -1.78 12.56
CA GLY A 55 14.11 -1.16 11.63
C GLY A 55 13.87 -1.57 10.18
N THR A 56 14.11 -2.84 9.87
CA THR A 56 14.12 -3.35 8.48
C THR A 56 12.70 -3.57 7.96
N HIS A 57 11.91 -4.39 8.67
CA HIS A 57 10.62 -4.87 8.15
C HIS A 57 9.58 -3.76 8.06
N THR A 58 9.40 -2.95 9.10
CA THR A 58 8.48 -1.80 9.10
C THR A 58 8.85 -0.78 8.03
N THR A 59 10.15 -0.53 7.80
CA THR A 59 10.63 0.36 6.74
C THR A 59 10.27 -0.18 5.36
N MET A 60 10.52 -1.47 5.10
CA MET A 60 10.17 -2.09 3.82
C MET A 60 8.66 -2.05 3.57
N LEU A 61 7.84 -2.41 4.57
CA LEU A 61 6.37 -2.34 4.46
C LEU A 61 5.88 -0.91 4.17
N THR A 62 6.49 0.09 4.82
CA THR A 62 6.17 1.50 4.58
C THR A 62 6.48 1.91 3.14
N LYS A 63 7.67 1.56 2.63
CA LYS A 63 8.05 1.84 1.24
C LYS A 63 7.12 1.19 0.23
N VAL A 64 6.68 -0.05 0.47
CA VAL A 64 5.72 -0.72 -0.42
C VAL A 64 4.36 -0.02 -0.39
N ALA A 65 3.86 0.34 0.79
CA ALA A 65 2.60 1.08 0.92
C ALA A 65 2.65 2.44 0.20
N GLU A 66 3.76 3.17 0.35
CA GLU A 66 3.98 4.45 -0.36
C GLU A 66 4.01 4.26 -1.88
N ALA A 67 4.73 3.26 -2.38
CA ALA A 67 4.79 2.96 -3.82
C ALA A 67 3.41 2.59 -4.39
N LEU A 68 2.60 1.84 -3.64
CA LEU A 68 1.22 1.51 -4.04
C LEU A 68 0.31 2.75 -4.03
N LYS A 69 0.44 3.65 -3.03
CA LYS A 69 -0.29 4.93 -3.00
C LYS A 69 0.04 5.76 -4.22
N GLU A 70 1.33 5.96 -4.51
CA GLU A 70 1.79 6.75 -5.65
C GLU A 70 1.32 6.16 -6.99
N ALA A 71 1.43 4.84 -7.17
CA ALA A 71 0.92 4.17 -8.36
C ALA A 71 -0.61 4.31 -8.49
N GLY A 72 -1.33 4.24 -7.36
CA GLY A 72 -2.77 4.43 -7.31
C GLY A 72 -3.20 5.84 -7.73
N ASP A 73 -2.50 6.86 -7.23
CA ASP A 73 -2.74 8.26 -7.58
C ASP A 73 -2.45 8.54 -9.06
N LYS A 74 -1.35 7.98 -9.59
CA LYS A 74 -1.01 8.06 -11.02
C LYS A 74 -2.09 7.43 -11.90
N ALA A 75 -2.60 6.25 -11.53
CA ALA A 75 -3.67 5.60 -12.29
C ALA A 75 -4.97 6.43 -12.31
N LYS A 76 -5.35 7.03 -11.17
CA LYS A 76 -6.52 7.91 -11.09
C LYS A 76 -6.35 9.17 -11.93
N ARG A 77 -5.18 9.81 -11.86
CA ARG A 77 -4.85 10.99 -12.67
C ARG A 77 -4.91 10.68 -14.17
N ASN A 78 -4.33 9.57 -14.61
CA ASN A 78 -4.41 9.14 -16.01
C ASN A 78 -5.86 8.94 -16.46
N ALA A 79 -6.72 8.42 -15.60
CA ALA A 79 -8.14 8.26 -15.89
C ALA A 79 -8.86 9.62 -16.04
N GLU A 80 -8.51 10.61 -15.21
CA GLU A 80 -9.06 11.97 -15.29
C GLU A 80 -8.61 12.69 -16.58
N GLU A 81 -7.34 12.56 -16.95
CA GLU A 81 -6.78 13.13 -18.17
C GLU A 81 -7.42 12.50 -19.43
N GLN A 82 -7.63 11.19 -19.45
CA GLN A 82 -8.33 10.51 -20.55
C GLN A 82 -9.82 10.91 -20.67
N ASP A 83 -10.53 11.04 -19.54
CA ASP A 83 -11.93 11.49 -19.52
C ASP A 83 -12.07 12.92 -20.04
N GLN A 84 -11.10 13.80 -19.76
CA GLN A 84 -11.08 15.16 -20.30
C GLN A 84 -10.74 15.21 -21.79
N ALA A 85 -9.77 14.42 -22.24
CA ALA A 85 -9.34 14.40 -23.64
C ALA A 85 -10.36 13.76 -24.60
N SER A 86 -11.26 12.92 -24.08
CA SER A 86 -12.27 12.21 -24.86
C SER A 86 -13.63 12.92 -24.91
N ARG A 87 -13.76 14.09 -24.27
CA ARG A 87 -14.96 14.92 -24.24
C ARG A 87 -15.00 15.96 -25.35
#